data_AF-A0A6M7XWR9-F1
#
_entry.id   AF-A0A6M7XWR9-F1
#
_cell.length_a   1.000
_cell.length_b   1.000
_cell.length_c   1.000
_cell.angle_alpha   90.00
_cell.angle_beta   90.00
_cell.angle_gamma   90.00
#
_symmetry.space_group_name_H-M   'P 1'
#
loop_
_entity.id
_entity.type
_entity.pdbx_description
1 polymer ?
#
loop_
_entity_poly.entity_id
_entity_poly.type
_entity_poly.pdbx_seq_one_letter_code
_entity_poly.pdbx_strand_id
1 'polypeptide(L)'
;MKIVVIGGSHYIRASTVKKLQRNGHEVEVASTLPRVKTYITDYRDAGYAGQHLRRLLLHLASLVHELWRQGRVWRGKLGIRVEGHDPKAM
;
A
#
# COMPACT_ATOMS: atom_id res chain seq x y z
N MET A 1 35.62 -18.90 8.65
CA MET A 1 35.61 -17.44 8.93
C MET A 1 34.21 -17.06 9.37
N LYS A 2 34.05 -16.58 10.61
CA LYS A 2 32.75 -16.34 11.25
C LYS A 2 32.35 -14.87 11.10
N ILE A 3 31.18 -14.61 10.54
CA ILE A 3 30.69 -13.26 10.23
C ILE A 3 29.48 -12.94 11.12
N VAL A 4 29.56 -11.84 11.86
CA VAL A 4 28.47 -11.37 12.72
C VAL A 4 27.69 -10.27 12.01
N VAL A 5 26.37 -10.46 11.85
CA VAL A 5 25.50 -9.45 11.22
C VAL A 5 24.78 -8.65 12.31
N ILE A 6 25.07 -7.35 12.41
CA ILE A 6 24.50 -6.44 13.43
C ILE A 6 23.64 -5.38 12.75
N GLY A 7 22.49 -5.06 13.35
CA GLY A 7 21.60 -4.01 12.86
C GLY A 7 20.86 -4.37 11.56
N GLY A 8 20.21 -3.36 10.96
CA GLY A 8 19.37 -3.50 9.78
C GLY A 8 17.94 -3.94 10.09
N SER A 9 17.01 -3.62 9.18
CA SER A 9 15.64 -4.14 9.26
C SER A 9 15.64 -5.67 9.12
N HIS A 10 14.61 -6.33 9.65
CA HIS A 10 14.50 -7.79 9.67
C HIS A 10 14.72 -8.43 8.29
N TYR A 11 14.25 -7.77 7.22
CA TYR A 11 14.41 -8.22 5.84
C TYR A 11 15.86 -8.12 5.33
N ILE A 12 16.50 -6.97 5.51
CA ILE A 12 17.89 -6.75 5.06
C ILE A 12 18.81 -7.73 5.79
N ARG A 13 18.53 -7.97 7.06
CA ARG A 13 19.27 -8.93 7.89
C ARG A 13 19.12 -10.36 7.39
N ALA A 14 17.90 -10.82 7.18
CA ALA A 14 17.63 -12.18 6.68
C ALA A 14 18.23 -12.43 5.28
N SER A 15 18.14 -11.44 4.39
CA SER A 15 18.72 -11.51 3.05
C SER A 15 20.25 -11.60 3.11
N THR A 16 20.87 -10.78 3.96
CA THR A 16 22.33 -10.77 4.17
C THR A 16 22.84 -12.09 4.75
N VAL A 17 22.17 -12.61 5.78
CA VAL A 17 22.51 -13.92 6.37
C VAL A 17 22.44 -15.03 5.33
N LYS A 18 21.36 -15.07 4.54
CA LYS A 18 21.17 -16.08 3.49
C LYS A 18 22.24 -16.00 2.40
N LYS A 19 22.67 -14.78 2.04
CA LYS A 19 23.73 -14.57 1.05
C LYS A 19 25.09 -15.03 1.57
N LEU A 20 25.40 -14.74 2.84
CA LEU A 20 26.66 -15.15 3.47
C LEU A 20 26.75 -16.66 3.69
N GLN A 21 25.65 -17.31 4.08
CA GLN A 21 25.58 -18.77 4.20
C GLN A 21 25.79 -19.46 2.85
N ARG A 22 25.21 -18.93 1.76
CA ARG A 22 25.44 -19.45 0.39
C ARG A 22 26.89 -19.37 -0.06
N ASN A 23 27.65 -18.41 0.48
CA ASN A 23 29.07 -18.26 0.20
C ASN A 23 29.95 -19.13 1.13
N GLY A 24 29.37 -20.01 1.94
CA GLY A 24 30.11 -20.93 2.82
C GLY A 24 30.63 -20.30 4.10
N HIS A 25 30.11 -19.13 4.50
CA HIS A 25 30.48 -18.50 5.76
C HIS A 25 29.56 -18.95 6.90
N GLU A 26 30.14 -19.20 8.07
CA GLU A 26 29.36 -19.32 9.31
C GLU A 26 28.88 -17.93 9.74
N VAL A 27 27.57 -17.78 9.89
CA VAL A 27 26.95 -16.49 10.19
C VAL A 27 26.27 -16.56 11.54
N GLU A 28 26.58 -15.59 12.41
CA GLU A 28 25.95 -15.44 13.72
C GLU A 28 25.16 -14.13 13.75
N VAL A 29 23.90 -14.23 14.17
CA VAL A 29 23.00 -13.06 14.21
C VAL A 29 23.02 -12.53 15.64
N ALA A 30 23.59 -11.34 15.84
CA ALA A 30 23.59 -10.71 17.15
C ALA A 30 22.15 -10.42 17.61
N SER A 31 21.76 -10.86 18.80
CA SER A 31 20.45 -10.55 19.36
C SER A 31 20.34 -9.04 19.61
N THR A 32 19.66 -8.33 18.71
CA THR A 32 19.29 -6.93 18.92
C THR A 32 18.27 -6.88 20.04
N LEU A 33 18.56 -6.08 21.07
CA LEU A 33 17.70 -5.80 22.23
C LEU A 33 16.20 -5.71 21.84
N PRO A 34 15.27 -6.19 22.69
CA PRO A 34 13.83 -6.24 22.40
C PRO A 34 13.15 -4.86 22.44
N ARG A 35 13.90 -3.78 22.28
CA ARG A 35 13.36 -2.43 22.19
C ARG A 35 13.16 -2.10 20.73
N VAL A 36 11.90 -2.32 20.35
CA VAL A 36 11.11 -1.70 19.29
C VAL A 36 10.29 -2.84 18.64
N LYS A 37 9.33 -3.35 19.42
CA LYS A 37 8.08 -3.94 18.89
C LYS A 37 7.32 -2.84 18.13
N THR A 38 7.89 -2.21 17.11
CA THR A 38 7.02 -1.69 16.06
C THR A 38 6.55 -2.94 15.37
N TYR A 39 5.27 -3.25 15.50
CA TYR A 39 4.48 -4.10 14.62
C TYR A 39 5.19 -4.36 13.28
N ILE A 40 6.10 -5.33 13.22
CA ILE A 40 6.51 -5.91 11.94
C ILE A 40 5.40 -6.90 11.68
N THR A 41 4.25 -6.35 11.27
CA THR A 41 3.13 -7.12 10.80
C THR A 41 3.66 -8.00 9.70
N ASP A 42 3.54 -9.31 9.88
CA ASP A 42 4.18 -10.30 9.06
C ASP A 42 3.62 -10.25 7.64
N TYR A 43 4.32 -9.55 6.73
CA TYR A 43 3.94 -9.43 5.32
C TYR A 43 3.94 -10.78 4.58
N ARG A 44 4.37 -11.88 5.23
CA ARG A 44 4.29 -13.26 4.70
C ARG A 44 2.94 -13.92 4.92
N ASP A 45 2.05 -13.34 5.71
CA ASP A 45 0.71 -13.88 5.82
C ASP A 45 -0.06 -13.58 4.53
N ALA A 46 -0.20 -14.60 3.68
CA ALA A 46 -0.92 -14.51 2.41
C ALA A 46 -2.36 -14.00 2.62
N GLY A 47 -2.94 -14.25 3.79
CA GLY A 47 -4.24 -13.70 4.19
C GLY A 47 -4.21 -12.19 4.45
N TYR A 48 -3.12 -11.67 5.00
CA TYR A 48 -2.95 -10.24 5.29
C TYR A 48 -2.72 -9.40 4.03
N ALA A 49 -1.85 -9.87 3.12
CA ALA A 49 -1.62 -9.21 1.83
C ALA A 49 -2.92 -9.15 0.99
N GLY A 50 -3.67 -10.25 0.96
CA GLY A 50 -4.98 -10.32 0.29
C GLY A 50 -6.02 -9.39 0.93
N GLN A 51 -6.10 -9.33 2.26
CA GLN A 51 -7.02 -8.42 2.95
C GLN A 51 -6.65 -6.95 2.75
N HIS A 52 -5.37 -6.62 2.75
CA HIS A 52 -4.91 -5.25 2.55
C HIS A 52 -5.20 -4.79 1.11
N LEU A 53 -4.89 -5.62 0.12
CA LEU A 53 -5.22 -5.36 -1.28
C LEU A 53 -6.74 -5.21 -1.49
N ARG A 54 -7.54 -6.08 -0.87
CA ARG A 54 -9.01 -6.00 -0.93
C ARG A 54 -9.53 -4.68 -0.35
N ARG A 55 -9.00 -4.22 0.78
CA ARG A 55 -9.36 -2.92 1.37
C ARG A 55 -8.99 -1.75 0.45
N LEU A 56 -7.81 -1.79 -0.14
CA LEU A 56 -7.33 -0.78 -1.09
C LEU A 56 -8.23 -0.68 -2.32
N LEU A 57 -8.59 -1.83 -2.92
CA LEU A 57 -9.46 -1.89 -4.09
C LEU A 57 -10.88 -1.37 -3.77
N LEU A 58 -11.44 -1.73 -2.62
CA LEU A 58 -12.75 -1.22 -2.19
C LEU A 58 -12.72 0.30 -1.97
N HIS A 59 -11.63 0.82 -1.40
CA HIS A 59 -11.48 2.25 -1.19
C HIS A 59 -11.40 3.03 -2.51
N LEU A 60 -10.60 2.53 -3.47
CA LEU A 60 -10.51 3.09 -4.82
C LEU A 60 -11.86 3.04 -5.55
N ALA A 61 -12.58 1.92 -5.48
CA ALA A 61 -13.91 1.80 -6.08
C ALA A 61 -14.90 2.81 -5.49
N SER A 62 -14.87 3.04 -4.17
CA SER A 62 -15.70 4.04 -3.50
C SER A 62 -15.38 5.46 -3.99
N LEU A 63 -14.10 5.82 -4.10
CA LEU A 63 -13.66 7.11 -4.61
C LEU A 63 -14.11 7.34 -6.06
N VAL A 64 -13.92 6.34 -6.92
CA VAL A 64 -14.35 6.42 -8.33
C VAL A 64 -15.87 6.55 -8.42
N HIS A 65 -16.62 5.82 -7.61
CA HIS A 65 -18.08 5.92 -7.58
C HIS A 65 -18.55 7.30 -7.11
N GLU A 66 -17.89 7.89 -6.13
CA GLU A 66 -18.22 9.22 -5.61
C GLU A 66 -17.89 10.32 -6.64
N LEU A 67 -16.74 10.22 -7.32
CA LEU A 67 -16.36 11.06 -8.45
C LEU A 67 -17.37 10.95 -9.60
N TRP A 68 -17.79 9.73 -9.95
CA TRP A 68 -18.82 9.51 -10.97
C TRP A 68 -20.14 10.18 -10.56
N ARG A 69 -20.56 9.99 -9.31
CA ARG A 69 -21.80 10.57 -8.78
C ARG A 69 -21.76 12.09 -8.85
N GLN A 70 -20.65 12.71 -8.45
CA GLN A 70 -20.44 14.16 -8.56
C GLN A 70 -20.48 14.62 -10.03
N GLY A 71 -19.83 13.89 -10.94
CA GLY A 71 -19.86 14.18 -12.37
C GLY A 71 -21.26 14.14 -12.97
N ARG A 72 -22.11 13.19 -12.56
CA ARG A 72 -23.53 13.16 -13.00
C ARG A 72 -24.34 14.31 -12.46
N VAL A 73 -24.15 14.70 -11.19
CA VAL A 73 -24.82 15.87 -10.62
C VAL A 73 -24.40 17.14 -11.36
N TRP A 74 -23.12 17.29 -11.68
CA TRP A 74 -22.62 18.42 -12.47
C TRP A 74 -23.18 18.45 -13.90
N ARG A 75 -23.25 17.30 -14.59
CA ARG A 75 -23.89 17.22 -15.91
C ARG A 75 -25.38 17.54 -15.86
N GLY A 76 -26.10 17.06 -14.84
CA GLY A 76 -27.53 17.40 -14.64
C GLY A 76 -27.73 18.90 -14.43
N LYS A 77 -26.84 19.54 -13.65
CA LYS A 77 -26.88 20.99 -13.40
C LYS A 77 -26.54 21.82 -14.64
N LEU A 78 -25.68 21.32 -15.53
CA LEU A 78 -25.38 21.93 -16.82
C LEU A 78 -26.50 21.74 -17.85
N GLY A 79 -27.16 20.58 -17.88
CA GLY A 79 -28.31 20.32 -18.76
C GLY A 79 -29.50 21.25 -18.51
N ILE A 80 -29.83 21.51 -17.23
CA ILE A 80 -30.92 22.43 -16.84
C ILE A 80 -30.62 23.89 -17.25
N ARG A 81 -29.33 24.27 -17.35
CA ARG A 81 -28.94 25.63 -17.74
C ARG A 81 -29.03 25.88 -19.25
N VAL A 82 -29.05 24.83 -20.07
CA VAL A 82 -29.12 24.94 -21.54
C VAL A 82 -30.57 25.03 -22.02
N GLU A 83 -31.54 24.46 -21.31
CA GLU A 83 -32.97 24.58 -21.65
C GLU A 83 -33.60 25.93 -21.27
N GLY A 84 -32.90 26.76 -20.48
CA GLY A 84 -33.36 28.10 -20.08
C GLY A 84 -32.93 29.24 -21.01
N HIS A 85 -32.20 28.97 -22.09
CA HIS A 85 -31.80 30.00 -23.05
C HIS A 85 -32.58 29.83 -24.35
N ASP A 86 -33.81 30.34 -24.34
CA ASP A 86 -34.62 30.57 -25.53
C ASP A 86 -34.16 31.91 -26.16
N PRO A 87 -33.51 31.93 -27.34
CA PRO A 87 -33.09 33.17 -27.99
C PRO A 87 -34.19 33.72 -28.93
N LYS A 88 -35.47 33.53 -28.59
CA LYS A 88 -36.61 34.12 -29.31
C LYS A 88 -37.38 35.13 -28.46
N ALA A 89 -36.67 36.17 -28.02
CA ALA A 89 -37.30 37.40 -27.55
C ALA A 89 -36.37 38.60 -27.81
N MET A 90 -36.19 38.93 -29.08
CA MET A 90 -35.92 40.29 -29.56
C MET A 90 -36.24 40.37 -31.05
#